data_AF-A0A918W2L3-F1
#
_entry.id   AF-A0A918W2L3-F1
#
_cell.length_a   1.000
_cell.length_b   1.000
_cell.length_c   1.000
_cell.angle_alpha   90.00
_cell.angle_beta   90.00
_cell.angle_gamma   90.00
#
_symmetry.space_group_name_H-M   'P 1'
#
loop_
_entity.id
_entity.type
_entity.pdbx_description
1 polymer ?
#
loop_
_entity_poly.entity_id
_entity_poly.type
_entity_poly.pdbx_seq_one_letter_code
_entity_poly.pdbx_strand_id
1 'polypeptide(L)'
;MTIDYNWFFASFAQCGAALIAIIGAFTISKLLGEGDKKEIQSNKLSNFAISFEKIRKKISNIDFEWYDETLIEISSNVDEAIKSGVFENLNRSEKLKELFKIEPNLFRTDKCILTLNKVIREKIPEQDYGFPHSIMQNIEPVGLRNQLELEREKINELKIESEYLIANFNKLKLDIEISKKGIKPLIITLIFLIIGVVLIVIYPLHFLPLKIDEIPKLTISPKILYGNFISTTGILLIILTVFIEGLFIYFLVLIFRIQKSYGFLKLRLLPKYFELKSYSKYFRKYLIPY
;
A
#
# COMPACT_ATOMS: atom_id res chain seq x y z
N MET A 1 -52.62 21.25 -36.19
CA MET A 1 -51.44 21.91 -35.61
C MET A 1 -50.21 21.30 -36.24
N THR A 2 -49.48 22.06 -37.05
CA THR A 2 -48.16 21.67 -37.54
C THR A 2 -47.17 21.81 -36.40
N ILE A 3 -46.32 20.80 -36.19
CA ILE A 3 -45.26 20.86 -35.17
C ILE A 3 -44.20 21.85 -35.65
N ASP A 4 -43.83 22.81 -34.81
CA ASP A 4 -42.68 23.66 -35.06
C ASP A 4 -41.39 22.87 -34.75
N TYR A 5 -40.81 22.28 -35.80
CA TYR A 5 -39.57 21.52 -35.70
C TYR A 5 -38.37 22.38 -35.26
N ASN A 6 -38.37 23.68 -35.56
CA ASN A 6 -37.30 24.57 -35.09
C ASN A 6 -37.33 24.68 -33.56
N TRP A 7 -38.52 24.90 -32.99
CA TRP A 7 -38.71 24.93 -31.55
C TRP A 7 -38.39 23.58 -30.89
N PHE A 8 -38.80 22.47 -31.51
CA PHE A 8 -38.51 21.13 -31.01
C PHE A 8 -37.00 20.84 -30.92
N PHE A 9 -36.24 21.01 -32.02
CA PHE A 9 -34.81 20.71 -32.02
C PHE A 9 -34.00 21.68 -31.15
N ALA A 10 -34.37 22.95 -31.11
CA ALA A 10 -33.74 23.93 -30.22
C ALA A 10 -33.96 23.55 -28.74
N SER A 11 -35.20 23.24 -28.36
CA SER A 11 -35.53 22.84 -26.98
C SER A 11 -34.87 21.52 -26.60
N PHE A 12 -34.84 20.54 -27.52
CA PHE A 12 -34.18 19.25 -27.30
C PHE A 12 -32.66 19.42 -27.10
N ALA A 13 -32.00 20.21 -27.96
CA ALA A 13 -30.57 20.48 -27.85
C ALA A 13 -30.23 21.24 -26.56
N GLN A 14 -31.06 22.21 -26.15
CA GLN A 14 -30.89 22.95 -24.89
C GLN A 14 -31.01 22.03 -23.66
N CYS A 15 -32.04 21.19 -23.61
CA CYS A 15 -32.21 20.21 -22.54
C CYS A 15 -31.06 19.20 -22.49
N GLY A 16 -30.62 18.72 -23.66
CA GLY A 16 -29.47 17.83 -23.79
C GLY A 16 -28.16 18.46 -23.31
N ALA A 17 -27.90 19.70 -23.70
CA ALA A 17 -26.73 20.46 -23.28
C ALA A 17 -26.73 20.68 -21.76
N ALA A 18 -27.87 21.01 -21.17
CA ALA A 18 -28.00 21.16 -19.71
C ALA A 18 -27.69 19.85 -18.96
N LEU A 19 -28.21 18.72 -19.46
CA LEU A 19 -27.94 17.40 -18.87
C LEU A 19 -26.46 17.03 -18.94
N ILE A 20 -25.84 17.22 -20.12
CA ILE A 20 -24.41 16.98 -20.34
C ILE A 20 -23.56 17.88 -19.43
N ALA A 21 -23.94 19.15 -19.25
CA ALA A 21 -23.23 20.06 -18.37
C ALA A 21 -23.24 19.59 -16.91
N ILE A 22 -24.39 19.14 -16.39
CA ILE A 22 -24.51 18.62 -15.02
C ILE A 22 -23.66 17.36 -14.84
N ILE A 23 -23.79 16.39 -15.74
CA ILE A 23 -23.03 15.13 -15.66
C ILE A 23 -21.53 15.40 -15.84
N GLY A 24 -21.17 16.30 -16.76
CA GLY A 24 -19.79 16.74 -17.00
C GLY A 24 -19.17 17.37 -15.76
N ALA A 25 -19.84 18.33 -15.13
CA ALA A 25 -19.37 18.98 -13.91
C ALA A 25 -19.13 17.97 -12.77
N PHE A 26 -20.06 17.04 -12.55
CA PHE A 26 -19.90 15.99 -11.53
C PHE A 26 -18.72 15.05 -11.85
N THR A 27 -18.58 14.65 -13.12
CA THR A 27 -17.51 13.76 -13.58
C THR A 27 -16.14 14.41 -13.42
N ILE A 28 -16.01 15.69 -13.78
CA ILE A 28 -14.78 16.47 -13.63
C ILE A 28 -14.41 16.66 -12.16
N SER A 29 -15.38 17.04 -11.32
CA SER A 29 -15.16 17.20 -9.87
C SER A 29 -14.65 15.91 -9.24
N LYS A 30 -15.28 14.77 -9.57
CA LYS A 30 -14.86 13.46 -9.08
C LYS A 30 -13.48 13.05 -9.63
N LEU A 31 -13.17 13.39 -10.88
CA LEU A 31 -11.86 13.14 -11.49
C LEU A 31 -10.73 13.92 -10.78
N LEU A 32 -10.95 15.20 -10.48
CA LEU A 32 -9.99 16.01 -9.73
C LEU A 32 -9.75 15.42 -8.34
N GLY A 33 -10.82 15.01 -7.65
CA GLY A 33 -10.70 14.33 -6.36
C GLY A 33 -9.90 13.02 -6.40
N GLU A 34 -9.97 12.24 -7.49
CA GLU A 34 -9.10 11.06 -7.66
C GLU A 34 -7.63 11.45 -7.94
N GLY A 35 -7.38 12.59 -8.60
CA GLY A 35 -6.06 13.17 -8.74
C GLY A 35 -5.39 13.46 -7.39
N ASP A 36 -6.13 14.13 -6.50
CA ASP A 36 -5.66 14.49 -5.15
C ASP A 36 -5.44 13.24 -4.29
N LYS A 37 -6.38 12.29 -4.32
CA LYS A 37 -6.25 11.00 -3.61
C LYS A 37 -5.00 10.25 -4.02
N LYS A 38 -4.69 10.21 -5.33
CA LYS A 38 -3.46 9.59 -5.84
C LYS A 38 -2.23 10.25 -5.23
N GLU A 39 -2.19 11.58 -5.17
CA GLU A 39 -1.06 12.30 -4.60
C GLU A 39 -0.88 11.99 -3.11
N ILE A 40 -1.97 12.04 -2.35
CA ILE A 40 -1.98 11.66 -0.93
C ILE A 40 -1.46 10.23 -0.73
N GLN A 41 -1.90 9.27 -1.56
CA GLN A 41 -1.45 7.89 -1.47
C GLN A 41 0.03 7.73 -1.85
N SER A 42 0.53 8.49 -2.83
CA SER A 42 1.95 8.53 -3.19
C SER A 42 2.81 9.06 -2.03
N ASN A 43 2.34 10.10 -1.35
CA ASN A 43 3.03 10.67 -0.20
C ASN A 43 3.00 9.71 1.00
N LYS A 44 1.85 9.05 1.26
CA LYS A 44 1.76 7.98 2.27
C LYS A 44 2.72 6.84 2.00
N LEU A 45 2.81 6.37 0.75
CA LEU A 45 3.75 5.31 0.36
C LEU A 45 5.20 5.71 0.68
N SER A 46 5.58 6.93 0.31
CA SER A 46 6.93 7.45 0.53
C SER A 46 7.22 7.57 2.03
N ASN A 47 6.28 8.11 2.81
CA ASN A 47 6.41 8.22 4.26
C ASN A 47 6.51 6.85 4.94
N PHE A 48 5.70 5.88 4.55
CA PHE A 48 5.77 4.53 5.09
C PHE A 48 7.08 3.82 4.69
N ALA A 49 7.60 4.05 3.47
CA ALA A 49 8.90 3.52 3.06
C ALA A 49 10.05 4.13 3.90
N ILE A 50 9.99 5.42 4.21
CA ILE A 50 10.96 6.07 5.12
C ILE A 50 10.85 5.47 6.53
N SER A 51 9.63 5.30 7.05
CA SER A 51 9.41 4.66 8.35
C SER A 51 9.91 3.22 8.38
N PHE A 52 9.75 2.47 7.28
CA PHE A 52 10.30 1.12 7.13
C PHE A 52 11.82 1.11 7.31
N GLU A 53 12.55 1.96 6.58
CA GLU A 53 14.00 2.02 6.71
C GLU A 53 14.44 2.57 8.08
N LYS A 54 13.67 3.48 8.69
CA LYS A 54 13.91 3.97 10.06
C LYS A 54 13.79 2.84 11.09
N ILE A 55 12.70 2.07 11.06
CA ILE A 55 12.48 0.94 11.96
C ILE A 55 13.58 -0.11 11.74
N ARG A 56 13.88 -0.45 10.49
CA ARG A 56 14.95 -1.39 10.16
C ARG A 56 16.31 -0.95 10.71
N LYS A 57 16.65 0.33 10.63
CA LYS A 57 17.87 0.89 11.21
C LYS A 57 17.86 0.87 12.75
N LYS A 58 16.73 1.17 13.39
CA LYS A 58 16.59 1.01 14.85
C LYS A 58 16.85 -0.43 15.26
N ILE A 59 16.26 -1.40 14.54
CA ILE A 59 16.41 -2.82 14.85
C ILE A 59 17.85 -3.30 14.58
N SER A 60 18.52 -2.80 13.54
CA SER A 60 19.93 -3.17 13.28
C SER A 60 20.90 -2.68 14.36
N ASN A 61 20.50 -1.70 15.17
CA ASN A 61 21.31 -1.20 16.27
C ASN A 61 21.11 -2.01 17.56
N ILE A 62 20.14 -2.93 17.59
CA ILE A 62 19.93 -3.83 18.74
C ILE A 62 20.94 -4.96 18.66
N ASP A 63 21.67 -5.16 19.75
CA ASP A 63 22.54 -6.30 19.91
C ASP A 63 21.75 -7.53 20.42
N PHE A 64 21.15 -8.24 19.47
CA PHE A 64 20.44 -9.49 19.76
C PHE A 64 21.38 -10.57 20.32
N GLU A 65 22.67 -10.53 19.97
CA GLU A 65 23.65 -11.50 20.45
C GLU A 65 23.95 -11.25 21.92
N TRP A 66 24.21 -10.00 22.31
CA TRP A 66 24.37 -9.62 23.72
C TRP A 66 23.15 -10.00 24.55
N TYR A 67 21.93 -9.77 24.06
CA TYR A 67 20.71 -10.13 24.77
C TYR A 67 20.62 -11.65 25.03
N ASP A 68 20.79 -12.46 23.99
CA ASP A 68 20.72 -13.91 24.11
C ASP A 68 21.86 -14.44 24.99
N GLU A 69 23.07 -13.91 24.83
CA GLU A 69 24.25 -14.29 25.63
C GLU A 69 24.00 -14.02 27.12
N THR A 70 23.59 -12.80 27.44
CA THR A 70 23.39 -12.35 28.82
C THR A 70 22.24 -13.13 29.47
N LEU A 71 21.15 -13.40 28.74
CA LEU A 71 20.02 -14.17 29.26
C LEU A 71 20.42 -15.63 29.58
N ILE A 72 21.27 -16.26 28.75
CA ILE A 72 21.80 -17.60 29.01
C ILE A 72 22.71 -17.61 30.24
N GLU A 73 23.55 -16.59 30.42
CA GLU A 73 24.52 -16.51 31.52
C GLU A 73 23.83 -16.35 32.90
N ILE A 74 22.70 -15.63 32.96
CA ILE A 74 22.00 -15.33 34.23
C ILE A 74 20.73 -16.17 34.48
N SER A 75 20.26 -16.95 33.50
CA SER A 75 19.03 -17.74 33.68
C SER A 75 19.23 -18.82 34.74
N SER A 76 18.42 -18.77 35.80
CA SER A 76 18.37 -19.80 36.84
C SER A 76 17.90 -21.15 36.27
N ASN A 77 17.02 -21.14 35.27
CA ASN A 77 16.51 -22.36 34.66
C ASN A 77 17.59 -23.06 33.83
N VAL A 78 18.41 -22.29 33.11
CA VAL A 78 19.57 -22.82 32.39
C VAL A 78 20.57 -23.40 33.38
N ASP A 79 20.82 -22.72 34.49
CA ASP A 79 21.73 -23.20 35.53
C ASP A 79 21.29 -24.50 36.19
N GLU A 80 20.00 -24.62 36.50
CA GLU A 80 19.42 -25.87 37.01
C GLU A 80 19.50 -27.00 35.99
N ALA A 81 19.26 -26.71 34.71
CA ALA A 81 19.38 -27.69 33.63
C ALA A 81 20.84 -28.15 33.40
N ILE A 82 21.82 -27.25 33.58
CA ILE A 82 23.24 -27.61 33.55
C ILE A 82 23.60 -28.51 34.74
N LYS A 83 23.18 -28.14 35.96
CA LYS A 83 23.46 -28.92 37.18
C LYS A 83 22.80 -30.30 37.19
N SER A 84 21.65 -30.43 36.55
CA SER A 84 20.93 -31.70 36.41
C SER A 84 21.41 -32.56 35.24
N GLY A 85 22.44 -32.13 34.51
CA GLY A 85 23.05 -32.90 33.43
C GLY A 85 22.19 -32.99 32.16
N VAL A 86 21.15 -32.14 32.00
CA VAL A 86 20.21 -32.19 30.86
C VAL A 86 20.92 -32.04 29.52
N PHE A 87 22.03 -31.31 29.49
CA PHE A 87 22.81 -31.07 28.27
C PHE A 87 23.93 -32.09 28.03
N GLU A 88 24.11 -33.07 28.93
CA GLU A 88 25.12 -34.12 28.76
C GLU A 88 24.75 -35.05 27.61
N ASN A 89 25.75 -35.44 26.81
CA ASN A 89 25.61 -36.35 25.66
C ASN A 89 24.67 -35.88 24.52
N LEU A 90 24.10 -34.68 24.59
CA LEU A 90 23.28 -34.11 23.52
C LEU A 90 24.13 -33.54 22.39
N ASN A 91 23.68 -33.73 21.15
CA ASN A 91 24.30 -33.09 19.98
C ASN A 91 23.96 -31.59 19.90
N ARG A 92 24.62 -30.85 19.00
CA ARG A 92 24.44 -29.39 18.83
C ARG A 92 22.98 -28.98 18.61
N SER A 93 22.23 -29.76 17.84
CA SER A 93 20.83 -29.46 17.49
C SER A 93 19.89 -29.73 18.66
N GLU A 94 20.12 -30.83 19.38
CA GLU A 94 19.37 -31.22 20.58
C GLU A 94 19.58 -30.23 21.73
N LYS A 95 20.83 -29.80 21.97
CA LYS A 95 21.14 -28.77 22.96
C LYS A 95 20.38 -27.47 22.70
N LEU A 96 20.31 -27.03 21.45
CA LEU A 96 19.54 -25.83 21.08
C LEU A 96 18.04 -26.03 21.26
N LYS A 97 17.50 -27.21 20.92
CA LYS A 97 16.07 -27.51 21.13
C LYS A 97 15.70 -27.47 22.61
N GLU A 98 16.50 -28.11 23.48
CA GLU A 98 16.25 -28.09 24.92
C GLU A 98 16.46 -26.70 25.51
N LEU A 99 17.49 -25.97 25.09
CA LEU A 99 17.70 -24.58 25.50
C LEU A 99 16.50 -23.69 25.16
N PHE A 100 15.91 -23.84 23.97
CA PHE A 100 14.73 -23.04 23.58
C PHE A 100 13.43 -23.47 24.24
N LYS A 101 13.36 -24.68 24.81
CA LYS A 101 12.25 -25.10 25.67
C LYS A 101 12.37 -24.49 27.06
N ILE A 102 13.58 -24.50 27.61
CA ILE A 102 13.89 -23.97 28.94
C ILE A 102 13.77 -22.44 28.94
N GLU A 103 14.32 -21.77 27.92
CA GLU A 103 14.27 -20.32 27.75
C GLU A 103 13.57 -19.93 26.43
N PRO A 104 12.22 -19.81 26.45
CA PRO A 104 11.45 -19.45 25.26
C PRO A 104 11.66 -18.00 24.81
N ASN A 105 12.29 -17.17 25.65
CA ASN A 105 12.52 -15.75 25.39
C ASN A 105 13.74 -15.45 24.50
N LEU A 106 14.51 -16.47 24.13
CA LEU A 106 15.69 -16.30 23.27
C LEU A 106 15.29 -15.96 21.83
N PHE A 107 16.02 -15.03 21.22
CA PHE A 107 15.89 -14.66 19.80
C PHE A 107 16.64 -15.62 18.86
N ARG A 108 17.36 -16.60 19.44
CA ARG A 108 17.98 -17.75 18.76
C ARG A 108 19.09 -17.34 17.81
N THR A 109 19.99 -16.49 18.29
CA THR A 109 21.22 -16.11 17.59
C THR A 109 22.15 -17.31 17.37
N ASP A 110 23.02 -17.22 16.37
CA ASP A 110 23.98 -18.29 16.04
C ASP A 110 24.97 -18.57 17.19
N LYS A 111 25.13 -17.61 18.10
CA LYS A 111 26.01 -17.68 19.26
C LYS A 111 25.42 -18.37 20.48
N CYS A 112 24.10 -18.58 20.58
CA CYS A 112 23.48 -19.22 21.76
C CYS A 112 24.17 -20.52 22.19
N ILE A 113 24.58 -21.35 21.22
CA ILE A 113 25.26 -22.62 21.51
C ILE A 113 26.72 -22.45 21.96
N LEU A 114 27.41 -21.42 21.45
CA LEU A 114 28.77 -21.10 21.88
C LEU A 114 28.74 -20.63 23.33
N THR A 115 27.78 -19.76 23.65
CA THR A 115 27.57 -19.25 25.02
C THR A 115 27.15 -20.35 25.96
N LEU A 116 26.19 -21.20 25.58
CA LEU A 116 25.78 -22.35 26.41
C LEU A 116 26.98 -23.26 26.72
N ASN A 117 27.81 -23.60 25.73
CA ASN A 117 28.99 -24.44 25.96
C ASN A 117 30.04 -23.74 26.83
N LYS A 118 30.19 -22.42 26.73
CA LYS A 118 31.06 -21.62 27.61
C LYS A 118 30.56 -21.69 29.06
N VAL A 119 29.27 -21.43 29.30
CA VAL A 119 28.65 -21.47 30.64
C VAL A 119 28.73 -22.88 31.25
N ILE A 120 28.53 -23.94 30.45
CA ILE A 120 28.70 -25.33 30.91
C ILE A 120 30.14 -25.57 31.40
N ARG A 121 31.16 -25.13 30.65
CA ARG A 121 32.58 -25.31 31.03
C ARG A 121 32.95 -24.51 32.28
N GLU A 122 32.40 -23.32 32.44
CA GLU A 122 32.67 -22.47 33.60
C GLU A 122 32.01 -23.01 34.89
N LYS A 123 30.83 -23.64 34.78
CA LYS A 123 30.05 -24.13 35.92
C LYS A 123 30.28 -25.60 36.27
N ILE A 124 30.79 -26.41 35.34
CA ILE A 124 31.22 -27.79 35.55
C ILE A 124 32.75 -27.82 35.37
N PRO A 125 33.54 -27.50 36.39
CA PRO A 125 34.99 -27.65 36.29
C PRO A 125 35.33 -29.14 36.08
N GLU A 126 36.22 -29.42 35.12
CA GLU A 126 36.88 -30.73 35.03
C GLU A 126 37.49 -31.03 36.40
N GLN A 127 37.24 -32.24 36.92
CA GLN A 127 37.72 -32.71 38.21
C GLN A 127 39.25 -32.55 38.30
N ASP A 128 39.71 -31.49 38.99
CA ASP A 128 41.08 -31.40 39.46
C ASP A 128 41.11 -31.55 40.99
N TYR A 129 42.04 -32.39 41.44
CA TYR A 129 42.08 -32.92 42.80
C TYR A 129 42.48 -31.84 43.82
N GLY A 130 41.58 -31.56 44.76
CA GLY A 130 41.97 -31.27 46.14
C GLY A 130 42.21 -29.81 46.54
N PHE A 131 41.23 -28.91 46.40
CA PHE A 131 41.10 -27.73 47.28
C PHE A 131 39.62 -27.40 47.51
N PRO A 132 39.22 -26.93 48.73
CA PRO A 132 37.84 -26.63 49.04
C PRO A 132 37.39 -25.44 48.20
N HIS A 133 36.56 -25.71 47.19
CA HIS A 133 36.00 -24.70 46.31
C HIS A 133 35.01 -23.84 47.10
N SER A 134 35.36 -22.57 47.29
CA SER A 134 34.37 -21.54 47.58
C SER A 134 33.32 -21.56 46.49
N ILE A 135 32.06 -21.81 46.86
CA ILE A 135 30.91 -21.59 45.99
C ILE A 135 30.93 -20.10 45.65
N MET A 136 31.52 -19.72 44.51
CA MET A 136 31.28 -18.40 43.94
C MET A 136 29.83 -18.40 43.50
N GLN A 137 28.94 -17.96 44.40
CA GLN A 137 27.64 -17.47 43.98
C GLN A 137 27.94 -16.37 42.98
N ASN A 138 27.61 -16.59 41.70
CA ASN A 138 27.56 -15.53 40.71
C ASN A 138 26.53 -14.53 41.23
N ILE A 139 27.01 -13.52 41.95
CA ILE A 139 26.20 -12.38 42.35
C ILE A 139 25.90 -11.66 41.04
N GLU A 140 24.65 -11.77 40.58
CA GLU A 140 24.19 -11.06 39.40
C GLU A 140 24.57 -9.58 39.55
N PRO A 141 25.22 -8.96 38.55
CA PRO A 141 25.51 -7.53 38.59
C PRO A 141 24.21 -6.76 38.83
N VAL A 142 24.20 -5.88 39.84
CA VAL A 142 22.99 -5.17 40.24
C VAL A 142 22.38 -4.43 39.04
N GLY A 143 21.17 -4.82 38.65
CA GLY A 143 20.41 -4.20 37.57
C GLY A 143 20.53 -4.85 36.18
N LEU A 144 21.25 -5.97 36.02
CA LEU A 144 21.39 -6.65 34.73
C LEU A 144 20.04 -7.18 34.19
N ARG A 145 19.24 -7.83 35.05
CA ARG A 145 17.83 -8.19 34.74
C ARG A 145 17.01 -6.99 34.26
N ASN A 146 17.11 -5.84 34.93
CA ASN A 146 16.38 -4.64 34.53
C ASN A 146 16.83 -4.16 33.15
N GLN A 147 18.13 -4.24 32.83
CA GLN A 147 18.63 -3.90 31.50
C GLN A 147 18.12 -4.85 30.42
N LEU A 148 18.04 -6.16 30.70
CA LEU A 148 17.45 -7.14 29.79
C LEU A 148 15.96 -6.92 29.58
N GLU A 149 15.21 -6.64 30.63
CA GLU A 149 13.79 -6.29 30.52
C GLU A 149 13.58 -5.05 29.65
N LEU A 150 14.38 -4.00 29.86
CA LEU A 150 14.35 -2.79 29.05
C LEU A 150 14.69 -3.05 27.57
N GLU A 151 15.71 -3.86 27.29
CA GLU A 151 16.03 -4.26 25.90
C GLU A 151 14.91 -5.10 25.28
N ARG A 152 14.31 -6.02 26.04
CA ARG A 152 13.16 -6.81 25.58
C ARG A 152 11.95 -5.94 25.26
N GLU A 153 11.66 -4.96 26.10
CA GLU A 153 10.60 -3.98 25.87
C GLU A 153 10.85 -3.20 24.58
N LYS A 154 12.05 -2.66 24.38
CA LYS A 154 12.42 -1.98 23.12
C LYS A 154 12.26 -2.87 21.90
N ILE A 155 12.67 -4.14 21.98
CA ILE A 155 12.52 -5.10 20.88
C ILE A 155 11.03 -5.34 20.58
N ASN A 156 10.21 -5.52 21.62
CA ASN A 156 8.77 -5.72 21.48
C ASN A 156 8.07 -4.47 20.91
N GLU A 157 8.42 -3.28 21.36
CA GLU A 157 7.93 -2.02 20.79
C GLU A 157 8.24 -1.94 19.30
N LEU A 158 9.48 -2.23 18.89
CA LEU A 158 9.87 -2.20 17.48
C LEU A 158 9.16 -3.27 16.65
N LYS A 159 8.86 -4.42 17.23
CA LYS A 159 8.04 -5.45 16.60
C LYS A 159 6.61 -4.97 16.39
N ILE A 160 5.99 -4.38 17.40
CA ILE A 160 4.63 -3.80 17.31
C ILE A 160 4.62 -2.66 16.28
N GLU A 161 5.60 -1.76 16.28
CA GLU A 161 5.76 -0.70 15.27
C GLU A 161 5.84 -1.30 13.86
N SER A 162 6.58 -2.40 13.68
CA SER A 162 6.71 -3.10 12.40
C SER A 162 5.39 -3.71 11.93
N GLU A 163 4.67 -4.40 12.82
CA GLU A 163 3.36 -5.00 12.53
C GLU A 163 2.32 -3.93 12.19
N TYR A 164 2.31 -2.82 12.93
CA TYR A 164 1.47 -1.66 12.64
C TYR A 164 1.79 -1.06 11.26
N LEU A 165 3.07 -0.93 10.91
CA LEU A 165 3.47 -0.43 9.60
C LEU A 165 3.05 -1.37 8.46
N ILE A 166 3.17 -2.70 8.66
CA ILE A 166 2.65 -3.71 7.72
C ILE A 166 1.14 -3.55 7.52
N ALA A 167 0.37 -3.37 8.60
CA ALA A 167 -1.07 -3.12 8.52
C ALA A 167 -1.39 -1.85 7.71
N ASN A 168 -0.62 -0.78 7.90
CA ASN A 168 -0.76 0.45 7.13
C ASN A 168 -0.43 0.27 5.64
N PHE A 169 0.60 -0.50 5.30
CA PHE A 169 0.89 -0.86 3.91
C PHE A 169 -0.24 -1.70 3.29
N ASN A 170 -0.82 -2.64 4.03
CA ASN A 170 -1.97 -3.43 3.57
C ASN A 170 -3.19 -2.55 3.30
N LYS A 171 -3.50 -1.62 4.21
CA LYS A 171 -4.57 -0.64 4.01
C LYS A 171 -4.32 0.23 2.77
N LEU A 172 -3.10 0.75 2.61
CA LEU A 172 -2.74 1.55 1.45
C LEU A 172 -2.87 0.76 0.12
N LYS A 173 -2.48 -0.52 0.12
CA LYS A 173 -2.63 -1.41 -1.05
C LYS A 173 -4.10 -1.58 -1.44
N LEU A 174 -4.98 -1.76 -0.46
CA LEU A 174 -6.43 -1.84 -0.68
C LEU A 174 -7.00 -0.52 -1.20
N ASP A 175 -6.62 0.60 -0.58
CA ASP A 175 -7.06 1.94 -0.99
C ASP A 175 -6.68 2.24 -2.45
N ILE A 176 -5.46 1.87 -2.86
CA ILE A 176 -4.96 1.99 -4.25
C ILE A 176 -5.82 1.14 -5.21
N GLU A 177 -6.19 -0.07 -4.82
CA GLU A 177 -6.99 -0.95 -5.65
C GLU A 177 -8.43 -0.44 -5.82
N ILE A 178 -9.03 0.05 -4.73
CA ILE A 178 -10.38 0.63 -4.73
C ILE A 178 -10.41 1.87 -5.63
N SER A 179 -9.48 2.81 -5.45
CA SER A 179 -9.37 3.99 -6.33
C SER A 179 -9.19 3.61 -7.79
N LYS A 180 -8.31 2.64 -8.09
CA LYS A 180 -8.10 2.18 -9.47
C LYS A 180 -9.37 1.60 -10.10
N LYS A 181 -10.19 0.87 -9.33
CA LYS A 181 -11.49 0.37 -9.82
C LYS A 181 -12.48 1.51 -10.08
N GLY A 182 -12.48 2.55 -9.24
CA GLY A 182 -13.33 3.74 -9.39
C GLY A 182 -13.07 4.59 -10.64
N ILE A 183 -11.93 4.41 -11.30
CA ILE A 183 -11.57 5.14 -12.53
C ILE A 183 -12.35 4.64 -13.77
N LYS A 184 -12.61 3.34 -13.88
CA LYS A 184 -13.24 2.78 -15.10
C LYS A 184 -14.61 3.41 -15.40
N PRO A 185 -15.53 3.55 -14.42
CA PRO A 185 -16.81 4.20 -14.66
C PRO A 185 -16.66 5.65 -15.16
N LEU A 186 -15.70 6.40 -14.62
CA LEU A 186 -15.44 7.78 -15.03
C LEU A 186 -14.99 7.87 -16.50
N ILE A 187 -14.12 6.96 -16.95
CA ILE A 187 -13.70 6.89 -18.37
C ILE A 187 -14.93 6.65 -19.26
N ILE A 188 -15.76 5.68 -18.89
CA ILE A 188 -16.97 5.34 -19.65
C ILE A 188 -17.92 6.54 -19.70
N THR A 189 -18.18 7.20 -18.58
CA THR A 189 -19.03 8.40 -18.53
C THR A 189 -18.48 9.51 -19.43
N LEU A 190 -17.17 9.74 -19.44
CA LEU A 190 -16.55 10.76 -20.28
C LEU A 190 -16.68 10.44 -21.77
N ILE A 191 -16.55 9.17 -22.16
CA ILE A 191 -16.80 8.72 -23.54
C ILE A 191 -18.27 8.96 -23.93
N PHE A 192 -19.21 8.67 -23.03
CA PHE A 192 -20.63 8.98 -23.26
C PHE A 192 -20.89 10.48 -23.38
N LEU A 193 -20.16 11.34 -22.66
CA LEU A 193 -20.29 12.79 -22.79
C LEU A 193 -19.80 13.28 -24.15
N ILE A 194 -18.65 12.80 -24.62
CA ILE A 194 -18.10 13.07 -25.96
C ILE A 194 -19.12 12.69 -27.05
N ILE A 195 -19.61 11.45 -27.01
CA ILE A 195 -20.61 10.98 -27.99
C ILE A 195 -21.93 11.74 -27.84
N GLY A 196 -22.34 12.01 -26.59
CA GLY A 196 -23.59 12.68 -26.25
C GLY A 196 -23.65 14.11 -26.74
N VAL A 197 -22.57 14.89 -26.66
CA VAL A 197 -22.52 16.25 -27.20
C VAL A 197 -22.81 16.23 -28.70
N VAL A 198 -22.12 15.36 -29.43
CA VAL A 198 -22.30 15.27 -30.89
C VAL A 198 -23.72 14.86 -31.26
N LEU A 199 -24.27 13.82 -30.61
CA LEU A 199 -25.58 13.27 -30.98
C LEU A 199 -26.78 14.08 -30.46
N ILE A 200 -26.68 14.67 -29.27
CA ILE A 200 -27.81 15.28 -28.57
C ILE A 200 -27.81 16.80 -28.74
N VAL A 201 -26.65 17.43 -28.92
CA VAL A 201 -26.54 18.89 -29.04
C VAL A 201 -26.23 19.30 -30.47
N ILE A 202 -25.12 18.82 -31.02
CA ILE A 202 -24.62 19.27 -32.33
C ILE A 202 -25.52 18.77 -33.47
N TYR A 203 -25.93 17.50 -33.45
CA TYR A 203 -26.74 16.92 -34.50
C TYR A 203 -28.13 17.58 -34.63
N PRO A 204 -28.91 17.81 -33.55
CA PRO A 204 -30.17 18.54 -33.64
C PRO A 204 -30.01 19.99 -34.10
N LEU A 205 -28.98 20.69 -33.62
CA LEU A 205 -28.72 22.08 -34.02
C LEU A 205 -28.31 22.21 -35.48
N HIS A 206 -27.74 21.16 -36.08
CA HIS A 206 -27.38 21.14 -37.50
C HIS A 206 -28.60 21.30 -38.43
N PHE A 207 -29.79 20.91 -37.99
CA PHE A 207 -31.01 21.05 -38.79
C PHE A 207 -31.54 22.48 -38.84
N LEU A 208 -31.03 23.38 -37.99
CA LEU A 208 -31.56 24.75 -37.88
C LEU A 208 -30.82 25.73 -38.82
N PRO A 209 -31.54 26.67 -39.47
CA PRO A 209 -33.00 26.86 -39.47
C PRO A 209 -33.71 26.00 -40.54
N LEU A 210 -34.80 25.33 -40.16
CA LEU A 210 -35.72 24.69 -41.11
C LEU A 210 -36.70 25.72 -41.67
N LYS A 211 -37.04 25.61 -42.96
CA LYS A 211 -38.10 26.42 -43.56
C LYS A 211 -39.45 26.02 -42.99
N ILE A 212 -40.37 26.99 -42.92
CA ILE A 212 -41.75 26.78 -42.44
C ILE A 212 -42.40 25.67 -43.30
N ASP A 213 -43.01 24.69 -42.64
CA ASP A 213 -43.63 23.48 -43.22
C ASP A 213 -42.69 22.43 -43.86
N GLU A 214 -41.37 22.57 -43.69
CA GLU A 214 -40.42 21.55 -44.15
C GLU A 214 -40.24 20.45 -43.11
N ILE A 215 -40.60 19.20 -43.46
CA ILE A 215 -40.39 18.03 -42.60
C ILE A 215 -38.89 17.69 -42.63
N PRO A 216 -38.22 17.60 -41.46
CA PRO A 216 -36.80 17.27 -41.41
C PRO A 216 -36.58 15.88 -42.00
N LYS A 217 -35.91 15.83 -43.15
CA LYS A 217 -35.45 14.56 -43.73
C LYS A 217 -34.16 14.18 -43.03
N LEU A 218 -34.16 13.07 -42.29
CA LEU A 218 -32.96 12.41 -41.78
C LEU A 218 -32.07 12.05 -42.98
N THR A 219 -31.23 12.99 -43.42
CA THR A 219 -30.36 12.81 -44.59
C THR A 219 -28.92 12.96 -44.16
N ILE A 220 -28.22 11.83 -44.09
CA ILE A 220 -26.76 11.76 -43.92
C ILE A 220 -26.12 11.96 -45.31
N SER A 221 -26.54 12.99 -46.05
CA SER A 221 -25.96 13.26 -47.37
C SER A 221 -24.70 14.12 -47.17
N PRO A 222 -23.51 13.62 -47.55
CA PRO A 222 -22.25 14.35 -47.36
C PRO A 222 -22.30 15.75 -47.98
N LYS A 223 -22.98 15.91 -49.12
CA LYS A 223 -23.06 17.17 -49.87
C LYS A 223 -23.84 18.26 -49.12
N ILE A 224 -24.90 17.88 -48.38
CA ILE A 224 -25.71 18.81 -47.58
C ILE A 224 -24.97 19.17 -46.29
N LEU A 225 -24.33 18.18 -45.66
CA LEU A 225 -23.48 18.37 -44.49
C LEU A 225 -22.37 19.39 -44.77
N TYR A 226 -21.61 19.23 -45.86
CA TYR A 226 -20.56 20.16 -46.27
C TYR A 226 -21.06 21.58 -46.57
N GLY A 227 -22.24 21.72 -47.22
CA GLY A 227 -22.84 23.03 -47.49
C GLY A 227 -23.22 23.78 -46.21
N ASN A 228 -23.75 23.06 -45.21
CA ASN A 228 -24.13 23.63 -43.93
C ASN A 228 -22.92 23.96 -43.04
N PHE A 229 -21.81 23.23 -43.13
CA PHE A 229 -20.58 23.54 -42.40
C PHE A 229 -19.92 24.87 -42.80
N ILE A 230 -20.11 25.34 -44.03
CA ILE A 230 -19.52 26.59 -44.56
C ILE A 230 -20.41 27.82 -44.22
N SER A 231 -21.58 27.62 -43.63
CA SER A 231 -22.44 28.72 -43.15
C SER A 231 -21.89 29.35 -41.87
N THR A 232 -22.29 30.60 -41.58
CA THR A 232 -21.90 31.31 -40.33
C THR A 232 -22.33 30.56 -39.08
N THR A 233 -23.51 29.93 -39.10
CA THR A 233 -24.01 29.07 -38.00
C THR A 233 -23.20 27.79 -37.88
N GLY A 234 -22.85 27.16 -39.00
CA GLY A 234 -21.99 25.96 -39.04
C GLY A 234 -20.59 26.21 -38.49
N ILE A 235 -19.95 27.33 -38.85
CA ILE A 235 -18.63 27.71 -38.32
C ILE A 235 -18.70 27.92 -36.80
N LEU A 236 -19.71 28.64 -36.31
CA LEU A 236 -19.90 28.86 -34.88
C LEU A 236 -20.09 27.53 -34.13
N LEU A 237 -20.86 26.61 -34.72
CA LEU A 237 -21.14 25.29 -34.16
C LEU A 237 -19.89 24.40 -34.14
N ILE A 238 -19.05 24.45 -35.17
CA ILE A 238 -17.75 23.76 -35.19
C ILE A 238 -16.86 24.31 -34.08
N ILE A 239 -16.72 25.62 -33.94
CA ILE A 239 -15.89 26.25 -32.90
C ILE A 239 -16.35 25.78 -31.51
N LEU A 240 -17.65 25.81 -31.27
CA LEU A 240 -18.23 25.35 -30.00
C LEU A 240 -17.96 23.86 -29.76
N THR A 241 -18.12 23.03 -30.80
CA THR A 241 -17.88 21.58 -30.72
C THR A 241 -16.42 21.30 -30.41
N VAL A 242 -15.49 21.91 -31.14
CA VAL A 242 -14.04 21.75 -30.92
C VAL A 242 -13.66 22.16 -29.50
N PHE A 243 -14.25 23.25 -28.99
CA PHE A 243 -13.97 23.71 -27.63
C PHE A 243 -14.45 22.71 -26.56
N ILE A 244 -15.71 22.28 -26.63
CA ILE A 244 -16.30 21.34 -25.67
C ILE A 244 -15.63 19.96 -25.76
N GLU A 245 -15.46 19.44 -26.97
CA GLU A 245 -14.78 18.16 -27.20
C GLU A 245 -13.32 18.21 -26.76
N GLY A 246 -12.61 19.31 -27.05
CA GLY A 246 -11.24 19.51 -26.60
C GLY A 246 -11.11 19.44 -25.08
N LEU A 247 -12.08 20.00 -24.36
CA LEU A 247 -12.15 19.92 -22.90
C LEU A 247 -12.38 18.49 -22.41
N PHE A 248 -13.34 17.75 -22.98
CA PHE A 248 -13.57 16.36 -22.59
C PHE A 248 -12.40 15.45 -22.96
N ILE A 249 -11.79 15.62 -24.13
CA ILE A 249 -10.59 14.88 -24.54
C ILE A 249 -9.43 15.19 -23.57
N TYR A 250 -9.24 16.44 -23.17
CA TYR A 250 -8.23 16.80 -22.17
C TYR A 250 -8.43 16.03 -20.85
N PHE A 251 -9.65 15.99 -20.33
CA PHE A 251 -9.96 15.21 -19.13
C PHE A 251 -9.83 13.70 -19.35
N LEU A 252 -10.07 13.21 -20.57
CA LEU A 252 -9.87 11.81 -20.93
C LEU A 252 -8.39 11.43 -20.84
N VAL A 253 -7.51 12.29 -21.36
CA VAL A 253 -6.06 12.11 -21.25
C VAL A 253 -5.62 12.17 -19.78
N LEU A 254 -6.16 13.11 -19.01
CA LEU A 254 -5.86 13.24 -17.58
C LEU A 254 -6.22 11.97 -16.81
N ILE A 255 -7.41 11.39 -17.03
CA ILE A 255 -7.84 10.19 -16.33
C ILE A 255 -7.01 8.96 -16.69
N PHE A 256 -6.62 8.81 -17.97
CA PHE A 256 -5.69 7.75 -18.37
C PHE A 256 -4.32 7.89 -17.71
N ARG A 257 -3.81 9.13 -17.59
CA ARG A 257 -2.56 9.41 -16.86
C ARG A 257 -2.67 9.02 -15.39
N ILE A 258 -3.77 9.34 -14.73
CA ILE A 258 -4.04 8.95 -13.35
C ILE A 258 -4.10 7.41 -13.24
N GLN A 259 -4.84 6.73 -14.11
CA GLN A 259 -4.95 5.27 -14.14
C GLN A 259 -3.58 4.58 -14.27
N LYS A 260 -2.73 5.08 -15.18
CA LYS A 260 -1.36 4.58 -15.37
C LYS A 260 -0.52 4.81 -14.11
N SER A 261 -0.66 5.98 -13.48
CA SER A 261 0.03 6.30 -12.23
C SER A 261 -0.33 5.36 -11.08
N TYR A 262 -1.58 4.93 -10.96
CA TYR A 262 -1.98 3.90 -9.99
C TYR A 262 -1.29 2.55 -10.26
N GLY A 263 -1.06 2.21 -11.53
CA GLY A 263 -0.23 1.08 -11.92
C GLY A 263 1.20 1.19 -11.38
N PHE A 264 1.83 2.36 -11.53
CA PHE A 264 3.17 2.61 -11.00
C PHE A 264 3.22 2.58 -9.47
N LEU A 265 2.23 3.12 -8.77
CA LEU A 265 2.15 3.05 -7.30
C LEU A 265 2.07 1.59 -6.82
N LYS A 266 1.31 0.75 -7.51
CA LYS A 266 1.24 -0.69 -7.20
C LYS A 266 2.59 -1.38 -7.38
N LEU A 267 3.38 -1.01 -8.38
CA LEU A 267 4.73 -1.56 -8.58
C LEU A 267 5.73 -1.11 -7.51
N ARG A 268 5.55 0.09 -6.96
CA ARG A 268 6.38 0.60 -5.85
C ARG A 268 6.07 -0.05 -4.50
N LEU A 269 4.94 -0.74 -4.36
CA LEU A 269 4.63 -1.56 -3.18
C LEU A 269 5.41 -2.87 -3.24
N LEU A 270 6.61 -2.84 -2.66
CA LEU A 270 7.51 -3.99 -2.66
C LEU A 270 7.02 -5.09 -1.71
N PRO A 271 7.19 -6.38 -2.04
CA PRO A 271 6.82 -7.50 -1.17
C PRO A 271 7.44 -7.41 0.23
N LYS A 272 8.68 -6.88 0.33
CA LYS A 272 9.40 -6.71 1.58
C LYS A 272 8.64 -5.87 2.64
N TYR A 273 7.78 -4.96 2.21
CA TYR A 273 7.01 -4.11 3.14
C TYR A 273 5.94 -4.85 3.92
N PHE A 274 5.53 -6.03 3.43
CA PHE A 274 4.43 -6.82 3.99
C PHE A 274 4.89 -7.98 4.87
N GLU A 275 6.20 -8.22 4.95
CA GLU A 275 6.75 -9.38 5.63
C GLU A 275 7.59 -8.95 6.83
N LEU A 276 7.21 -9.40 8.03
CA LEU A 276 7.91 -9.06 9.27
C LEU A 276 9.40 -9.46 9.25
N LYS A 277 9.73 -10.57 8.58
CA LYS A 277 11.12 -11.03 8.38
C LYS A 277 12.01 -10.02 7.64
N SER A 278 11.43 -9.12 6.86
CA SER A 278 12.16 -8.10 6.11
C SER A 278 12.57 -6.91 6.99
N TYR A 279 11.91 -6.74 8.15
CA TYR A 279 12.28 -5.75 9.15
C TYR A 279 13.43 -6.25 10.02
N SER A 280 13.38 -7.54 10.39
CA SER A 280 14.46 -8.21 11.12
C SER A 280 14.41 -9.72 10.89
N LYS A 281 15.59 -10.35 10.75
CA LYS A 281 15.72 -11.81 10.68
C LYS A 281 15.25 -12.50 11.96
N TYR A 282 15.30 -11.79 13.10
CA TYR A 282 14.94 -12.29 14.43
C TYR A 282 13.44 -12.22 14.72
N PHE A 283 12.66 -11.46 13.94
CA PHE A 283 11.20 -11.39 14.09
C PHE A 283 10.47 -12.55 13.39
N ARG A 284 11.17 -13.62 13.03
CA ARG A 284 10.51 -14.83 12.52
C ARG A 284 9.53 -15.32 13.57
N LYS A 285 8.25 -15.40 13.18
CA LYS A 285 7.25 -16.21 13.86
C LYS A 285 7.65 -17.66 13.62
N TYR A 286 8.58 -18.18 14.42
CA TYR A 286 8.82 -19.61 14.45
C TYR A 286 7.61 -20.24 15.12
N LEU A 287 6.62 -20.60 14.30
CA LEU A 287 5.86 -21.82 14.52
C LEU A 287 6.93 -22.89 14.78
N ILE A 288 7.04 -23.32 16.03
CA ILE A 288 7.77 -24.51 16.40
C ILE A 288 7.26 -25.60 15.45
N PRO A 289 8.07 -26.13 14.51
CA PRO A 289 7.69 -27.36 13.87
C PRO A 289 7.86 -28.42 14.96
N TYR A 290 6.72 -28.88 15.48
CA TYR A 290 6.65 -30.14 16.22
C TYR A 290 7.22 -31.27 15.34
#